data_AF-A0A1Y4VLD2-F1
#
_entry.id   AF-A0A1Y4VLD2-F1
#
_cell.length_a   1.000
_cell.length_b   1.000
_cell.length_c   1.000
_cell.angle_alpha   90.00
_cell.angle_beta   90.00
_cell.angle_gamma   90.00
#
_symmetry.space_group_name_H-M   'P 1'
#
loop_
_entity.id
_entity.type
_entity.pdbx_description
1 polymer ?
#
loop_
_entity_poly.entity_id
_entity_poly.type
_entity_poly.pdbx_seq_one_letter_code
_entity_poly.pdbx_strand_id
1 'polypeptide(L)'
;MRKHIKNFIFTTLACTFLLGAGMSARAASKVAINDENFAWVVKDCAEEADTNKDGYLSEKEASKVKKLWFNPAFNVESFKGIEYFTDVEKFVYKANIVDEESNDYIVYEESTAPVVDLSGFKKLKSVYIRSDTDHLRTVNLQGCTNLREVRIEGRRDGCVDTLNLDGCTNLRSIELSSLFITKLNLSGFKHLTEVYIGDDFKEKLETLNLKKCSNLKTVSVWSDHLTKLKLKGDGKLESLNVTAASLTHLDLTSNTQLKDLHLGRGTKVTSLDLSHNARLETMGCYQTALTALDFSHNKNLVKVDCHNNKNIASINVKGCKKLRSLRFDNTKVKKINVKTNTDLRNLRCENTPLTKLDVKKNTNLQSLRCDNTGISKLNLKNNKKLKKLVCPETNIRKLDLSKTKIKKPSALECDPDVTVIYAK
;
A
#
# COMPACT_ATOMS: atom_id res chain seq x y z
N MET A 1 -36.74 -35.21 36.82
CA MET A 1 -37.04 -34.93 35.40
C MET A 1 -36.21 -33.73 34.98
N ARG A 2 -34.92 -33.87 34.65
CA ARG A 2 -34.31 -34.21 33.35
C ARG A 2 -34.78 -33.35 32.16
N LYS A 3 -33.77 -32.69 31.54
CA LYS A 3 -33.59 -32.30 30.12
C LYS A 3 -34.33 -31.01 29.67
N HIS A 4 -33.76 -30.06 28.92
CA HIS A 4 -32.58 -30.06 28.05
C HIS A 4 -31.94 -28.65 27.95
N ILE A 5 -30.64 -28.57 28.17
CA ILE A 5 -29.74 -27.48 27.75
C ILE A 5 -29.31 -27.79 26.30
N LYS A 6 -29.30 -26.80 25.40
CA LYS A 6 -28.60 -26.87 24.12
C LYS A 6 -27.57 -25.74 24.04
N ASN A 7 -26.32 -26.09 24.36
CA ASN A 7 -25.14 -25.35 23.95
C ASN A 7 -24.84 -25.71 22.48
N PHE A 8 -24.70 -24.70 21.62
CA PHE A 8 -24.09 -24.87 20.30
C PHE A 8 -22.56 -24.79 20.47
N ILE A 9 -21.92 -25.95 20.44
CA ILE A 9 -20.47 -26.10 20.31
C ILE A 9 -20.18 -26.13 18.80
N PHE A 10 -19.36 -25.20 18.32
CA PHE A 10 -18.75 -25.29 17.00
C PHE A 10 -17.78 -26.47 16.99
N THR A 11 -18.12 -27.50 16.22
CA THR A 11 -17.24 -28.63 15.93
C THR A 11 -16.09 -28.16 15.03
N THR A 12 -14.91 -28.01 15.63
CA THR A 12 -13.64 -28.08 14.91
C THR A 12 -13.47 -29.50 14.36
N LEU A 13 -13.47 -29.65 13.04
CA LEU A 13 -13.07 -30.90 12.39
C LEU A 13 -11.54 -31.01 12.52
N ALA A 14 -11.11 -31.62 13.63
CA ALA A 14 -9.74 -32.05 13.82
C ALA A 14 -9.51 -33.32 12.99
N CYS A 15 -8.95 -33.18 11.79
CA CYS A 15 -8.30 -34.29 11.11
C CYS A 15 -6.93 -34.53 11.77
N THR A 16 -6.93 -35.34 12.83
CA THR A 16 -5.72 -35.97 13.36
C THR A 16 -5.91 -37.47 13.29
N PHE A 17 -5.19 -38.12 12.36
CA PHE A 17 -4.62 -39.48 12.35
C PHE A 17 -4.12 -39.66 10.91
N LEU A 18 -2.83 -39.55 10.58
CA LEU A 18 -1.70 -40.32 11.08
C LEU A 18 -0.42 -39.47 11.15
N LEU A 19 0.17 -39.34 12.34
CA LEU A 19 1.61 -39.10 12.48
C LEU A 19 2.22 -40.31 13.19
N GLY A 20 3.26 -40.88 12.57
CA GLY A 20 4.32 -41.58 13.31
C GLY A 20 4.06 -43.04 13.70
N ALA A 21 4.06 -43.95 12.73
CA ALA A 21 4.54 -45.31 12.95
C ALA A 21 5.15 -45.81 11.63
N GLY A 22 6.46 -45.65 11.48
CA GLY A 22 7.17 -46.02 10.24
C GLY A 22 8.55 -45.37 10.05
N MET A 23 9.12 -44.68 11.04
CA MET A 23 10.55 -44.33 11.03
C MET A 23 11.38 -45.49 11.58
N SER A 24 11.37 -46.63 10.87
CA SER A 24 12.19 -47.80 11.18
C SER A 24 12.19 -48.78 10.00
N ALA A 25 12.66 -48.32 8.83
CA ALA A 25 13.30 -49.10 7.76
C ALA A 25 13.40 -48.20 6.51
N ARG A 26 14.47 -47.41 6.38
CA ARG A 26 14.75 -46.64 5.16
C ARG A 26 15.29 -47.60 4.08
N ALA A 27 14.40 -48.38 3.47
CA ALA A 27 14.52 -48.71 2.06
C ALA A 27 14.13 -47.45 1.28
N ALA A 28 14.84 -47.12 0.19
CA ALA A 28 14.58 -45.91 -0.58
C ALA A 28 13.12 -45.88 -1.08
N SER A 29 12.25 -45.14 -0.38
CA SER A 29 10.85 -45.02 -0.74
C SER A 29 10.75 -44.11 -1.97
N LYS A 30 10.75 -44.71 -3.16
CA LYS A 30 10.33 -44.01 -4.37
C LYS A 30 8.81 -44.03 -4.47
N VAL A 31 8.23 -43.02 -5.12
CA VAL A 31 6.76 -42.89 -5.29
C VAL A 31 6.40 -43.13 -6.74
N ALA A 32 5.42 -43.97 -7.02
CA ALA A 32 5.00 -44.26 -8.39
C ALA A 32 4.44 -42.99 -9.05
N ILE A 33 4.90 -42.68 -10.26
CA ILE A 33 4.46 -41.52 -11.04
C ILE A 33 3.19 -41.90 -11.81
N ASN A 34 2.04 -41.66 -11.19
CA ASN A 34 0.73 -42.02 -11.72
C ASN A 34 -0.36 -41.07 -11.17
N ASP A 35 -1.58 -41.20 -11.69
CA ASP A 35 -2.72 -40.34 -11.31
C ASP A 35 -3.22 -40.59 -9.87
N GLU A 36 -2.80 -41.71 -9.25
CA GLU A 36 -3.07 -41.99 -7.84
C GLU A 36 -2.21 -41.09 -6.92
N ASN A 37 -0.99 -40.73 -7.32
CA ASN A 37 -0.07 -39.94 -6.50
C ASN A 37 0.07 -38.48 -6.95
N PHE A 38 -0.14 -38.19 -8.24
CA PHE A 38 0.10 -36.89 -8.83
C PHE A 38 -1.11 -36.38 -9.63
N ALA A 39 -1.45 -35.11 -9.46
CA ALA A 39 -2.30 -34.42 -10.44
C ALA A 39 -1.50 -34.23 -11.74
N TRP A 40 -2.18 -34.20 -12.89
CA TRP A 40 -1.52 -34.23 -14.21
C TRP A 40 -0.41 -33.18 -14.37
N VAL A 41 -0.64 -31.93 -13.95
CA VAL A 41 0.37 -30.86 -14.04
C VAL A 41 1.60 -31.08 -13.16
N VAL A 42 1.44 -31.77 -12.05
CA VAL A 42 2.53 -32.12 -11.13
C VAL A 42 3.22 -33.39 -11.60
N LYS A 43 2.47 -34.30 -12.23
CA LYS A 43 2.97 -35.54 -12.82
C LYS A 43 3.98 -35.24 -13.92
N ASP A 44 3.71 -34.27 -14.80
CA ASP A 44 4.67 -33.81 -15.82
C ASP A 44 6.02 -33.41 -15.18
N CYS A 45 5.97 -32.68 -14.07
CA CYS A 45 7.19 -32.31 -13.31
C CYS A 45 7.90 -33.54 -12.72
N ALA A 46 7.16 -34.55 -12.28
CA ALA A 46 7.71 -35.79 -11.75
C ALA A 46 8.35 -36.65 -12.86
N GLU A 47 7.72 -36.74 -14.04
CA GLU A 47 8.23 -37.46 -15.22
C GLU A 47 9.51 -36.81 -15.78
N GLU A 48 9.60 -35.48 -15.75
CA GLU A 48 10.83 -34.75 -16.07
C GLU A 48 11.94 -35.02 -15.04
N ALA A 49 11.58 -35.13 -13.76
CA ALA A 49 12.52 -35.38 -12.68
C ALA A 49 13.00 -36.84 -12.62
N ASP A 50 12.20 -37.80 -13.09
CA ASP A 50 12.55 -39.21 -13.24
C ASP A 50 13.65 -39.34 -14.31
N THR A 51 14.90 -39.34 -13.83
CA THR A 51 16.09 -39.34 -14.69
C THR A 51 16.50 -40.74 -15.09
N ASN A 52 16.15 -41.77 -14.30
CA ASN A 52 16.44 -43.15 -14.63
C ASN A 52 15.29 -43.85 -15.37
N LYS A 53 14.16 -43.17 -15.57
CA LYS A 53 12.99 -43.60 -16.35
C LYS A 53 12.40 -44.92 -15.85
N ASP A 54 12.40 -45.12 -14.54
CA ASP A 54 11.83 -46.31 -13.92
C ASP A 54 10.36 -46.16 -13.52
N GLY A 55 9.77 -44.98 -13.74
CA GLY A 55 8.38 -44.69 -13.41
C GLY A 55 8.15 -44.34 -11.93
N TYR A 56 9.23 -44.16 -11.16
CA TYR A 56 9.14 -43.77 -9.75
C TYR A 56 9.99 -42.54 -9.43
N LEU A 57 9.40 -41.58 -8.73
CA LEU A 57 10.10 -40.41 -8.22
C LEU A 57 10.88 -40.77 -6.95
N SER A 58 12.21 -40.77 -7.02
CA SER A 58 13.06 -40.90 -5.83
C SER A 58 13.30 -39.57 -5.10
N GLU A 59 13.69 -39.61 -3.81
CA GLU A 59 14.10 -38.41 -3.06
C GLU A 59 15.22 -37.64 -3.78
N LYS A 60 16.18 -38.36 -4.38
CA LYS A 60 17.32 -37.77 -5.11
C LYS A 60 16.84 -37.01 -6.35
N GLU A 61 15.85 -37.53 -7.05
CA GLU A 61 15.26 -36.90 -8.23
C GLU A 61 14.43 -35.69 -7.86
N ALA A 62 13.51 -35.86 -6.91
CA ALA A 62 12.70 -34.76 -6.40
C ALA A 62 13.56 -33.60 -5.88
N SER A 63 14.69 -33.89 -5.21
CA SER A 63 15.60 -32.86 -4.69
C SER A 63 16.25 -31.99 -5.75
N LYS A 64 16.34 -32.44 -7.01
CA LYS A 64 16.87 -31.64 -8.13
C LYS A 64 15.89 -30.56 -8.58
N VAL A 65 14.59 -30.74 -8.32
CA VAL A 65 13.56 -29.77 -8.70
C VAL A 65 13.61 -28.58 -7.75
N LYS A 66 14.21 -27.47 -8.23
CA LYS A 66 14.34 -26.23 -7.45
C LYS A 66 13.23 -25.22 -7.74
N LYS A 67 12.44 -25.46 -8.79
CA LYS A 67 11.42 -24.53 -9.25
C LYS A 67 10.22 -25.31 -9.75
N LEU A 68 9.04 -24.94 -9.28
CA LEU A 68 7.77 -25.37 -9.83
C LEU A 68 7.13 -24.19 -10.54
N TRP A 69 6.74 -24.39 -11.79
CA TRP A 69 6.18 -23.34 -12.63
C TRP A 69 4.98 -23.87 -13.41
N PHE A 70 3.81 -23.38 -13.04
CA PHE A 70 2.54 -23.71 -13.68
C PHE A 70 2.10 -22.53 -14.56
N ASN A 71 2.04 -22.78 -15.87
CA ASN A 71 1.81 -21.78 -16.93
C ASN A 71 0.29 -21.56 -17.16
N PRO A 72 -0.17 -20.34 -17.50
CA PRO A 72 -1.59 -20.06 -17.81
C PRO A 72 -2.16 -20.86 -19.00
N ALA A 73 -1.32 -21.44 -19.85
CA ALA A 73 -1.76 -22.29 -20.97
C ALA A 73 -2.42 -23.61 -20.54
N PHE A 74 -2.29 -23.99 -19.27
CA PHE A 74 -2.75 -25.27 -18.75
C PHE A 74 -3.74 -25.09 -17.61
N ASN A 75 -4.85 -25.83 -17.64
CA ASN A 75 -5.81 -25.91 -16.54
C ASN A 75 -5.15 -26.61 -15.34
N VAL A 76 -5.13 -25.95 -14.18
CA VAL A 76 -4.69 -26.57 -12.93
C VAL A 76 -5.90 -26.86 -12.05
N GLU A 77 -6.25 -28.13 -11.89
CA GLU A 77 -7.35 -28.59 -11.03
C GLU A 77 -6.88 -28.97 -9.61
N SER A 78 -5.61 -29.37 -9.49
CA SER A 78 -5.03 -29.82 -8.23
C SER A 78 -3.50 -29.75 -8.27
N PHE A 79 -2.89 -29.54 -7.11
CA PHE A 79 -1.45 -29.62 -6.89
C PHE A 79 -1.04 -30.93 -6.17
N LYS A 80 -1.90 -31.95 -6.16
CA LYS A 80 -1.61 -33.26 -5.53
C LYS A 80 -0.26 -33.81 -5.99
N GLY A 81 0.56 -34.27 -5.04
CA GLY A 81 1.90 -34.78 -5.27
C GLY A 81 2.99 -33.71 -5.19
N ILE A 82 2.64 -32.42 -5.01
CA ILE A 82 3.60 -31.34 -4.86
C ILE A 82 4.50 -31.52 -3.62
N GLU A 83 3.96 -32.15 -2.58
CA GLU A 83 4.62 -32.42 -1.29
C GLU A 83 5.90 -33.24 -1.41
N TYR A 84 6.09 -33.97 -2.52
CA TYR A 84 7.32 -34.73 -2.77
C TYR A 84 8.50 -33.83 -3.17
N PHE A 85 8.26 -32.61 -3.66
CA PHE A 85 9.30 -31.66 -4.10
C PHE A 85 9.75 -30.71 -2.98
N THR A 86 10.17 -31.29 -1.84
CA THR A 86 10.50 -30.54 -0.60
C THR A 86 11.63 -29.51 -0.72
N ASP A 87 12.45 -29.64 -1.76
CA ASP A 87 13.67 -28.87 -1.99
C ASP A 87 13.48 -27.69 -2.96
N VAL A 88 12.23 -27.41 -3.34
CA VAL A 88 11.81 -26.28 -4.18
C VAL A 88 12.14 -24.95 -3.49
N GLU A 89 12.74 -24.05 -4.26
CA GLU A 89 13.10 -22.70 -3.84
C GLU A 89 12.16 -21.63 -4.40
N LYS A 90 11.46 -21.92 -5.51
CA LYS A 90 10.56 -20.97 -6.17
C LYS A 90 9.31 -21.68 -6.68
N PHE A 91 8.15 -21.15 -6.28
CA PHE A 91 6.85 -21.58 -6.78
C PHE A 91 6.23 -20.45 -7.61
N VAL A 92 5.80 -20.78 -8.83
CA VAL A 92 5.05 -19.88 -9.69
C VAL A 92 3.80 -20.58 -10.17
N TYR A 93 2.64 -19.99 -9.89
CA TYR A 93 1.36 -20.42 -10.42
C TYR A 93 0.67 -19.25 -11.09
N LYS A 94 0.32 -19.42 -12.36
CA LYS A 94 -0.41 -18.44 -13.15
C LYS A 94 -1.63 -19.12 -13.74
N ALA A 95 -2.80 -18.86 -13.16
CA ALA A 95 -4.06 -19.42 -13.61
C ALA A 95 -4.67 -18.52 -14.69
N ASN A 96 -4.91 -19.09 -15.89
CA ASN A 96 -5.82 -18.56 -16.91
C ASN A 96 -5.70 -17.05 -17.13
N ILE A 97 -4.48 -16.60 -17.43
CA ILE A 97 -4.24 -15.19 -17.76
C ILE A 97 -4.93 -14.90 -19.09
N VAL A 98 -6.15 -14.37 -19.02
CA VAL A 98 -6.82 -13.75 -20.15
C VAL A 98 -6.31 -12.32 -20.18
N ASP A 99 -5.39 -12.04 -21.09
CA ASP A 99 -5.07 -10.66 -21.42
C ASP A 99 -6.23 -10.13 -22.26
N GLU A 100 -7.07 -9.28 -21.66
CA GLU A 100 -8.22 -8.66 -22.33
C GLU A 100 -7.80 -7.84 -23.58
N GLU A 101 -6.50 -7.51 -23.71
CA GLU A 101 -5.94 -6.77 -24.85
C GLU A 101 -5.22 -7.67 -25.88
N SER A 102 -4.93 -8.94 -25.56
CA SER A 102 -4.23 -9.85 -26.47
C SER A 102 -5.15 -10.99 -26.93
N ASN A 103 -5.43 -11.03 -28.24
CA ASN A 103 -6.20 -12.09 -28.89
C ASN A 103 -5.46 -13.45 -28.95
N ASP A 104 -4.34 -13.62 -28.24
CA ASP A 104 -3.36 -14.69 -28.51
C ASP A 104 -3.18 -15.73 -27.38
N TYR A 105 -4.02 -15.73 -26.35
CA TYR A 105 -4.06 -16.83 -25.37
C TYR A 105 -5.41 -17.52 -25.37
N ILE A 106 -5.50 -18.62 -26.13
CA ILE A 106 -6.61 -19.55 -26.04
C ILE A 106 -6.52 -20.25 -24.69
N VAL A 107 -7.36 -19.84 -23.74
CA VAL A 107 -7.63 -20.62 -22.53
C VAL A 107 -8.49 -21.81 -22.94
N TYR A 108 -7.89 -23.00 -23.02
CA TYR A 108 -8.62 -24.21 -23.41
C TYR A 108 -9.62 -24.65 -22.34
N GLU A 109 -9.27 -24.53 -21.05
CA GLU A 109 -10.13 -24.82 -19.88
C GLU A 109 -9.70 -23.99 -18.66
N GLU A 110 -10.65 -23.65 -17.76
CA GLU A 110 -10.41 -22.83 -16.56
C GLU A 110 -9.75 -23.63 -15.42
N SER A 111 -8.74 -23.05 -14.76
CA SER A 111 -8.12 -23.63 -13.55
C SER A 111 -9.11 -23.67 -12.40
N THR A 112 -9.28 -24.85 -11.82
CA THR A 112 -10.23 -25.08 -10.72
C THR A 112 -9.57 -25.36 -9.37
N ALA A 113 -8.25 -25.35 -9.27
CA ALA A 113 -7.52 -25.66 -8.04
C ALA A 113 -7.91 -24.74 -6.88
N PRO A 114 -8.54 -25.28 -5.81
CA PRO A 114 -9.05 -24.44 -4.73
C PRO A 114 -7.99 -24.08 -3.69
N VAL A 115 -6.89 -24.83 -3.65
CA VAL A 115 -5.86 -24.74 -2.60
C VAL A 115 -4.47 -24.85 -3.21
N VAL A 116 -3.60 -23.93 -2.83
CA VAL A 116 -2.14 -24.08 -2.94
C VAL A 116 -1.61 -24.35 -1.53
N ASP A 117 -1.21 -25.59 -1.25
CA ASP A 117 -0.56 -25.95 0.02
C ASP A 117 0.94 -26.19 -0.19
N LEU A 118 1.74 -25.27 0.32
CA LEU A 118 3.21 -25.35 0.34
C LEU A 118 3.74 -25.40 1.77
N SER A 119 2.91 -25.80 2.73
CA SER A 119 3.31 -25.83 4.12
C SER A 119 4.52 -26.73 4.35
N GLY A 120 5.46 -26.25 5.15
CA GLY A 120 6.69 -26.97 5.47
C GLY A 120 7.76 -26.95 4.38
N PHE A 121 7.57 -26.24 3.26
CA PHE A 121 8.61 -26.10 2.21
C PHE A 121 9.75 -25.20 2.70
N LYS A 122 10.65 -25.76 3.51
CA LYS A 122 11.73 -25.04 4.20
C LYS A 122 12.76 -24.42 3.25
N LYS A 123 12.86 -24.86 1.99
CA LYS A 123 13.78 -24.28 1.00
C LYS A 123 13.14 -23.16 0.18
N LEU A 124 11.83 -23.00 0.24
CA LEU A 124 11.09 -22.02 -0.53
C LEU A 124 11.55 -20.61 -0.19
N LYS A 125 11.95 -19.85 -1.20
CA LYS A 125 12.44 -18.46 -1.10
C LYS A 125 11.41 -17.49 -1.66
N SER A 126 10.69 -17.86 -2.71
CA SER A 126 9.64 -17.01 -3.30
C SER A 126 8.42 -17.78 -3.79
N VAL A 127 7.27 -17.15 -3.60
CA VAL A 127 5.96 -17.57 -4.12
C VAL A 127 5.41 -16.45 -4.97
N TYR A 128 5.07 -16.78 -6.21
CA TYR A 128 4.30 -15.90 -7.07
C TYR A 128 3.05 -16.63 -7.56
N ILE A 129 1.89 -16.10 -7.18
CA ILE A 129 0.59 -16.59 -7.62
C ILE A 129 -0.12 -15.45 -8.33
N ARG A 130 -0.59 -15.71 -9.55
CA ARG A 130 -1.58 -14.88 -10.20
C ARG A 130 -2.75 -15.75 -10.59
N SER A 131 -3.92 -15.47 -10.07
CA SER A 131 -5.12 -16.24 -10.38
C SER A 131 -6.21 -15.30 -10.89
N ASP A 132 -6.52 -15.44 -12.18
CA ASP A 132 -7.59 -14.69 -12.82
C ASP A 132 -8.92 -15.49 -12.76
N THR A 133 -9.00 -16.52 -11.89
CA THR A 133 -10.15 -17.41 -11.65
C THR A 133 -10.73 -17.19 -10.25
N ASP A 134 -11.98 -17.60 -10.01
CA ASP A 134 -12.60 -17.55 -8.68
C ASP A 134 -12.48 -18.87 -7.91
N HIS A 135 -11.71 -19.85 -8.38
CA HIS A 135 -11.63 -21.16 -7.72
C HIS A 135 -10.61 -21.23 -6.59
N LEU A 136 -9.43 -20.62 -6.76
CA LEU A 136 -8.43 -20.55 -5.69
C LEU A 136 -9.05 -19.81 -4.51
N ARG A 137 -9.01 -20.40 -3.31
CA ARG A 137 -9.51 -19.79 -2.07
C ARG A 137 -8.46 -19.78 -0.97
N THR A 138 -7.56 -20.76 -0.96
CA THR A 138 -6.58 -20.93 0.12
C THR A 138 -5.15 -21.01 -0.40
N VAL A 139 -4.27 -20.24 0.21
CA VAL A 139 -2.82 -20.34 0.05
C VAL A 139 -2.20 -20.60 1.42
N ASN A 140 -1.67 -21.81 1.63
CA ASN A 140 -1.03 -22.21 2.87
C ASN A 140 0.50 -22.22 2.71
N LEU A 141 1.19 -21.28 3.36
CA LEU A 141 2.65 -21.16 3.36
C LEU A 141 3.25 -21.43 4.74
N GLN A 142 2.48 -22.06 5.64
CA GLN A 142 2.89 -22.28 7.01
C GLN A 142 4.25 -22.99 7.09
N GLY A 143 5.16 -22.50 7.92
CA GLY A 143 6.45 -23.14 8.17
C GLY A 143 7.45 -23.02 7.02
N CYS A 144 7.17 -22.22 5.97
CA CYS A 144 8.13 -21.86 4.93
C CYS A 144 9.20 -20.90 5.48
N THR A 145 10.07 -21.44 6.33
CA THR A 145 11.01 -20.66 7.16
C THR A 145 12.03 -19.85 6.37
N ASN A 146 12.37 -20.21 5.14
CA ASN A 146 13.27 -19.45 4.27
C ASN A 146 12.55 -18.50 3.29
N LEU A 147 11.23 -18.44 3.34
CA LEU A 147 10.43 -17.61 2.43
C LEU A 147 10.78 -16.15 2.63
N ARG A 148 11.09 -15.45 1.54
CA ARG A 148 11.51 -14.04 1.53
C ARG A 148 10.48 -13.16 0.84
N GLU A 149 9.82 -13.68 -0.19
CA GLU A 149 8.95 -12.91 -1.08
C GLU A 149 7.66 -13.67 -1.34
N VAL A 150 6.53 -12.98 -1.15
CA VAL A 150 5.19 -13.47 -1.49
C VAL A 150 4.52 -12.44 -2.35
N ARG A 151 4.13 -12.83 -3.56
CA ARG A 151 3.32 -12.03 -4.47
C ARG A 151 2.08 -12.82 -4.84
N ILE A 152 0.90 -12.31 -4.54
CA ILE A 152 -0.37 -12.95 -4.85
C ILE A 152 -1.31 -11.92 -5.46
N GLU A 153 -1.72 -12.16 -6.70
CA GLU A 153 -2.60 -11.28 -7.47
C GLU A 153 -3.87 -12.04 -7.86
N GLY A 154 -5.01 -11.42 -7.61
CA GLY A 154 -6.28 -11.76 -8.27
C GLY A 154 -6.60 -10.77 -9.40
N ARG A 155 -7.47 -11.14 -10.34
CA ARG A 155 -8.08 -10.16 -11.27
C ARG A 155 -9.61 -10.15 -11.29
N ARG A 156 -10.26 -11.30 -11.13
CA ARG A 156 -11.73 -11.39 -11.03
C ARG A 156 -12.21 -11.06 -9.62
N ASP A 157 -13.44 -11.43 -9.27
CA ASP A 157 -14.03 -11.24 -7.94
C ASP A 157 -13.31 -12.08 -6.86
N GLY A 158 -12.02 -11.79 -6.62
CA GLY A 158 -11.19 -12.29 -5.51
C GLY A 158 -10.83 -13.77 -5.56
N CYS A 159 -9.53 -14.08 -5.64
CA CYS A 159 -9.02 -15.45 -5.77
C CYS A 159 -8.35 -16.01 -4.51
N VAL A 160 -8.48 -15.37 -3.33
CA VAL A 160 -7.95 -15.90 -2.05
C VAL A 160 -8.72 -15.31 -0.86
N ASP A 161 -9.35 -16.19 -0.07
CA ASP A 161 -10.00 -15.86 1.21
C ASP A 161 -9.07 -16.12 2.41
N THR A 162 -8.16 -17.09 2.27
CA THR A 162 -7.26 -17.53 3.35
C THR A 162 -5.81 -17.56 2.89
N LEU A 163 -4.96 -16.78 3.58
CA LEU A 163 -3.51 -16.78 3.43
C LEU A 163 -2.86 -17.10 4.78
N ASN A 164 -2.23 -18.27 4.89
CA ASN A 164 -1.51 -18.68 6.10
C ASN A 164 0.00 -18.44 5.94
N LEU A 165 0.56 -17.58 6.79
CA LEU A 165 1.99 -17.20 6.80
C LEU A 165 2.68 -17.60 8.12
N ASP A 166 2.03 -18.42 8.95
CA ASP A 166 2.56 -18.77 10.26
C ASP A 166 3.92 -19.47 10.14
N GLY A 167 4.94 -18.95 10.82
CA GLY A 167 6.30 -19.51 10.74
C GLY A 167 7.15 -19.04 9.55
N CYS A 168 6.64 -18.16 8.67
CA CYS A 168 7.40 -17.50 7.59
C CYS A 168 8.38 -16.41 8.13
N THR A 169 9.26 -16.80 9.04
CA THR A 169 10.07 -15.89 9.86
C THR A 169 11.08 -15.03 9.09
N ASN A 170 11.48 -15.44 7.88
CA ASN A 170 12.42 -14.70 7.03
C ASN A 170 11.76 -13.83 5.96
N LEU A 171 10.42 -13.68 5.98
CA LEU A 171 9.70 -12.90 4.98
C LEU A 171 10.17 -11.45 4.99
N ARG A 172 10.47 -10.92 3.80
CA ARG A 172 11.03 -9.57 3.57
C ARG A 172 10.07 -8.67 2.83
N SER A 173 9.34 -9.20 1.86
CA SER A 173 8.36 -8.46 1.08
C SER A 173 7.09 -9.27 0.89
N ILE A 174 5.97 -8.56 0.93
CA ILE A 174 4.66 -9.10 0.60
C ILE A 174 3.92 -8.10 -0.31
N GLU A 175 3.44 -8.60 -1.44
CA GLU A 175 2.65 -7.87 -2.42
C GLU A 175 1.36 -8.65 -2.65
N LEU A 176 0.23 -8.06 -2.27
CA LEU A 176 -1.09 -8.68 -2.40
C LEU A 176 -1.99 -7.74 -3.18
N SER A 177 -2.66 -8.24 -4.21
CA SER A 177 -3.65 -7.45 -4.93
C SER A 177 -4.87 -8.25 -5.33
N SER A 178 -6.03 -7.59 -5.28
CA SER A 178 -7.36 -8.13 -5.52
C SER A 178 -7.67 -9.41 -4.75
N LEU A 179 -7.36 -9.43 -3.45
CA LEU A 179 -7.65 -10.56 -2.56
C LEU A 179 -8.89 -10.31 -1.68
N PHE A 180 -9.49 -11.40 -1.20
CA PHE A 180 -10.67 -11.39 -0.32
C PHE A 180 -10.33 -11.66 1.15
N ILE A 181 -9.03 -11.70 1.49
CA ILE A 181 -8.59 -11.73 2.88
C ILE A 181 -9.13 -10.49 3.62
N THR A 182 -9.83 -10.72 4.73
CA THR A 182 -10.37 -9.62 5.55
C THR A 182 -9.40 -9.22 6.67
N LYS A 183 -8.48 -10.11 7.05
CA LYS A 183 -7.52 -9.89 8.13
C LYS A 183 -6.16 -10.42 7.72
N LEU A 184 -5.14 -9.58 7.89
CA LEU A 184 -3.75 -9.95 7.68
C LEU A 184 -2.94 -9.61 8.93
N ASN A 185 -2.35 -10.63 9.54
CA ASN A 185 -1.50 -10.49 10.72
C ASN A 185 -0.05 -10.81 10.38
N LEU A 186 0.77 -9.77 10.32
CA LEU A 186 2.21 -9.84 10.07
C LEU A 186 3.01 -9.41 11.31
N SER A 187 2.37 -9.35 12.47
CA SER A 187 3.01 -8.89 13.70
C SER A 187 4.24 -9.72 14.04
N GLY A 188 5.35 -9.05 14.30
CA GLY A 188 6.61 -9.68 14.71
C GLY A 188 7.46 -10.23 13.56
N PHE A 189 7.10 -9.98 12.31
CA PHE A 189 7.89 -10.34 11.14
C PHE A 189 9.13 -9.41 11.06
N LYS A 190 10.17 -9.75 11.83
CA LYS A 190 11.34 -8.87 12.05
C LYS A 190 12.15 -8.58 10.78
N HIS A 191 12.07 -9.41 9.75
CA HIS A 191 12.78 -9.23 8.48
C HIS A 191 11.95 -8.52 7.41
N LEU A 192 10.67 -8.27 7.66
CA LEU A 192 9.77 -7.59 6.74
C LEU A 192 10.22 -6.14 6.56
N THR A 193 10.48 -5.75 5.32
CA THR A 193 10.88 -4.40 4.93
C THR A 193 9.80 -3.67 4.15
N GLU A 194 8.99 -4.41 3.39
CA GLU A 194 8.05 -3.85 2.43
C GLU A 194 6.71 -4.60 2.47
N VAL A 195 5.61 -3.84 2.44
CA VAL A 195 4.24 -4.34 2.39
C VAL A 195 3.47 -3.51 1.38
N TYR A 196 3.00 -4.16 0.32
CA TYR A 196 2.12 -3.57 -0.69
C TYR A 196 0.82 -4.35 -0.73
N ILE A 197 -0.30 -3.65 -0.54
CA ILE A 197 -1.64 -4.24 -0.58
C ILE A 197 -2.52 -3.37 -1.47
N GLY A 198 -3.08 -3.98 -2.51
CA GLY A 198 -4.09 -3.41 -3.41
C GLY A 198 -3.54 -2.57 -4.56
N ASP A 199 -4.22 -2.65 -5.69
CA ASP A 199 -4.06 -1.84 -6.90
C ASP A 199 -5.43 -1.36 -7.47
N ASP A 200 -6.49 -2.20 -7.42
CA ASP A 200 -7.72 -1.99 -8.18
C ASP A 200 -9.06 -2.05 -7.37
N PHE A 201 -9.15 -1.39 -6.22
CA PHE A 201 -10.40 -1.19 -5.41
C PHE A 201 -11.16 -2.45 -4.92
N LYS A 202 -10.74 -3.67 -5.28
CA LYS A 202 -11.45 -4.91 -4.92
C LYS A 202 -11.07 -5.46 -3.54
N GLU A 203 -10.08 -4.86 -2.89
CA GLU A 203 -9.55 -5.33 -1.59
C GLU A 203 -10.61 -5.33 -0.48
N LYS A 204 -10.77 -6.49 0.16
CA LYS A 204 -11.67 -6.70 1.31
C LYS A 204 -10.97 -6.57 2.67
N LEU A 205 -9.70 -6.18 2.68
CA LEU A 205 -8.89 -6.14 3.90
C LEU A 205 -9.42 -5.12 4.93
N GLU A 206 -9.97 -5.62 6.04
CA GLU A 206 -10.50 -4.81 7.14
C GLU A 206 -9.43 -4.50 8.20
N THR A 207 -8.49 -5.42 8.43
CA THR A 207 -7.46 -5.27 9.46
C THR A 207 -6.09 -5.70 8.96
N LEU A 208 -5.12 -4.78 9.08
CA LEU A 208 -3.71 -5.04 8.87
C LEU A 208 -2.93 -4.84 10.18
N ASN A 209 -2.31 -5.90 10.68
CA ASN A 209 -1.50 -5.85 11.90
C ASN A 209 -0.01 -6.01 11.57
N LEU A 210 0.74 -4.92 11.69
CA LEU A 210 2.18 -4.84 11.40
C LEU A 210 3.01 -4.62 12.66
N LYS A 211 2.42 -4.74 13.86
CA LYS A 211 3.14 -4.47 15.12
C LYS A 211 4.46 -5.24 15.21
N LYS A 212 5.50 -4.59 15.73
CA LYS A 212 6.83 -5.18 15.98
C LYS A 212 7.54 -5.66 14.70
N CYS A 213 7.20 -5.13 13.53
CA CYS A 213 7.97 -5.31 12.29
C CYS A 213 9.16 -4.33 12.30
N SER A 214 10.17 -4.65 13.10
CA SER A 214 11.29 -3.74 13.44
C SER A 214 12.15 -3.27 12.25
N ASN A 215 12.04 -3.90 11.08
CA ASN A 215 12.76 -3.52 9.86
C ASN A 215 11.86 -2.96 8.76
N LEU A 216 10.57 -2.77 9.03
CA LEU A 216 9.61 -2.25 8.07
C LEU A 216 9.99 -0.83 7.65
N LYS A 217 10.11 -0.59 6.35
CA LYS A 217 10.50 0.70 5.75
C LYS A 217 9.38 1.33 4.95
N THR A 218 8.63 0.51 4.21
CA THR A 218 7.60 0.96 3.29
C THR A 218 6.32 0.18 3.51
N VAL A 219 5.21 0.91 3.66
CA VAL A 219 3.86 0.34 3.67
C VAL A 219 3.01 1.14 2.69
N SER A 220 2.45 0.44 1.70
CA SER A 220 1.39 0.97 0.86
C SER A 220 0.19 0.06 1.00
N VAL A 221 -0.93 0.61 1.46
CA VAL A 221 -2.19 -0.13 1.60
C VAL A 221 -3.32 0.63 0.95
N TRP A 222 -4.02 -0.05 0.06
CA TRP A 222 -5.28 0.37 -0.52
C TRP A 222 -6.35 -0.64 -0.15
N SER A 223 -7.28 -0.26 0.72
CA SER A 223 -8.53 -0.99 0.89
C SER A 223 -9.58 -0.09 1.51
N ASP A 224 -10.70 0.09 0.82
CA ASP A 224 -11.81 0.89 1.31
C ASP A 224 -12.51 0.25 2.53
N HIS A 225 -12.24 -1.02 2.81
CA HIS A 225 -12.74 -1.76 3.97
C HIS A 225 -11.82 -1.66 5.20
N LEU A 226 -10.59 -1.15 5.04
CA LEU A 226 -9.61 -1.12 6.13
C LEU A 226 -10.07 -0.20 7.26
N THR A 227 -10.42 -0.81 8.39
CA THR A 227 -10.84 -0.11 9.63
C THR A 227 -9.72 -0.02 10.65
N LYS A 228 -8.73 -0.91 10.58
CA LYS A 228 -7.64 -1.02 11.56
C LYS A 228 -6.29 -1.25 10.90
N LEU A 229 -5.41 -0.27 11.02
CA LEU A 229 -4.00 -0.37 10.68
C LEU A 229 -3.16 -0.25 11.96
N LYS A 230 -2.36 -1.27 12.30
CA LYS A 230 -1.55 -1.27 13.53
C LYS A 230 -0.07 -1.25 13.19
N LEU A 231 0.61 -0.14 13.49
CA LEU A 231 2.02 0.12 13.13
C LEU A 231 2.97 0.26 14.36
N LYS A 232 2.55 -0.24 15.53
CA LYS A 232 3.30 -0.03 16.78
C LYS A 232 4.56 -0.88 16.82
N GLY A 233 5.72 -0.23 16.99
CA GLY A 233 7.03 -0.89 17.11
C GLY A 233 7.81 -0.94 15.79
N ASP A 234 7.34 -0.24 14.76
CA ASP A 234 7.94 -0.22 13.43
C ASP A 234 8.87 1.00 13.29
N GLY A 235 9.91 1.02 14.13
CA GLY A 235 10.79 2.17 14.33
C GLY A 235 11.67 2.55 13.14
N LYS A 236 11.57 1.83 12.00
CA LYS A 236 12.30 2.12 10.75
C LYS A 236 11.38 2.52 9.60
N LEU A 237 10.08 2.68 9.83
CA LEU A 237 9.13 3.05 8.78
C LEU A 237 9.48 4.45 8.24
N GLU A 238 9.79 4.54 6.95
CA GLU A 238 10.17 5.79 6.26
C GLU A 238 9.05 6.31 5.35
N SER A 239 8.26 5.41 4.75
CA SER A 239 7.18 5.75 3.83
C SER A 239 5.88 5.02 4.18
N LEU A 240 4.80 5.78 4.32
CA LEU A 240 3.45 5.27 4.56
C LEU A 240 2.47 5.88 3.57
N ASN A 241 1.84 5.03 2.76
CA ASN A 241 0.73 5.38 1.89
C ASN A 241 -0.51 4.58 2.28
N VAL A 242 -1.60 5.27 2.62
CA VAL A 242 -2.85 4.66 3.05
C VAL A 242 -4.02 5.24 2.29
N THR A 243 -4.72 4.41 1.55
CA THR A 243 -5.99 4.72 0.91
C THR A 243 -7.06 3.79 1.50
N ALA A 244 -7.85 4.32 2.44
CA ALA A 244 -8.77 3.51 3.22
C ALA A 244 -10.00 4.28 3.70
N ALA A 245 -11.09 4.22 2.93
CA ALA A 245 -12.33 4.96 3.22
C ALA A 245 -13.02 4.60 4.56
N SER A 246 -12.69 3.46 5.16
CA SER A 246 -13.23 3.01 6.45
C SER A 246 -12.30 3.27 7.64
N LEU A 247 -11.09 3.80 7.43
CA LEU A 247 -10.13 4.01 8.50
C LEU A 247 -10.48 5.29 9.29
N THR A 248 -10.77 5.15 10.58
CA THR A 248 -11.19 6.26 11.46
C THR A 248 -10.09 6.72 12.43
N HIS A 249 -9.07 5.90 12.65
CA HIS A 249 -7.97 6.20 13.56
C HIS A 249 -6.63 5.70 13.00
N LEU A 250 -5.58 6.49 13.19
CA LEU A 250 -4.23 6.16 12.79
C LEU A 250 -3.24 6.69 13.84
N ASP A 251 -2.51 5.77 14.48
CA ASP A 251 -1.47 6.07 15.46
C ASP A 251 -0.09 5.95 14.81
N LEU A 252 0.63 7.06 14.73
CA LEU A 252 1.99 7.17 14.16
C LEU A 252 3.06 7.50 15.20
N THR A 253 2.72 7.44 16.49
CA THR A 253 3.61 7.89 17.59
C THR A 253 4.93 7.12 17.66
N SER A 254 4.94 5.85 17.22
CA SER A 254 6.16 5.02 17.20
C SER A 254 6.98 5.11 15.91
N ASN A 255 6.45 5.76 14.86
CA ASN A 255 7.05 5.81 13.54
C ASN A 255 7.92 7.07 13.38
N THR A 256 8.90 7.24 14.28
CA THR A 256 9.73 8.45 14.40
C THR A 256 10.66 8.69 13.21
N GLN A 257 10.85 7.67 12.37
CA GLN A 257 11.67 7.72 11.17
C GLN A 257 10.91 8.10 9.89
N LEU A 258 9.60 8.33 9.98
CA LEU A 258 8.73 8.61 8.84
C LEU A 258 9.16 9.89 8.11
N LYS A 259 9.36 9.80 6.80
CA LYS A 259 9.73 10.89 5.89
C LYS A 259 8.60 11.26 4.95
N ASP A 260 7.86 10.27 4.46
CA ASP A 260 6.78 10.46 3.50
C ASP A 260 5.47 9.86 4.04
N LEU A 261 4.44 10.69 4.14
CA LEU A 261 3.11 10.28 4.57
C LEU A 261 2.08 10.70 3.52
N HIS A 262 1.31 9.73 3.03
CA HIS A 262 0.20 9.94 2.12
C HIS A 262 -1.09 9.30 2.66
N LEU A 263 -2.13 10.11 2.82
CA LEU A 263 -3.47 9.67 3.20
C LEU A 263 -4.46 10.00 2.08
N GLY A 264 -5.05 8.99 1.46
CA GLY A 264 -5.88 9.12 0.25
C GLY A 264 -7.36 8.75 0.43
N ARG A 265 -8.13 9.05 -0.64
CA ARG A 265 -9.53 8.68 -0.94
C ARG A 265 -10.40 8.34 0.29
N GLY A 266 -10.91 9.36 0.96
CA GLY A 266 -12.02 9.18 1.89
C GLY A 266 -11.65 8.64 3.26
N THR A 267 -10.37 8.57 3.64
CA THR A 267 -9.98 8.22 5.01
C THR A 267 -10.77 9.06 6.01
N LYS A 268 -11.46 8.38 6.94
CA LYS A 268 -12.34 8.99 7.95
C LYS A 268 -11.59 9.42 9.21
N VAL A 269 -10.26 9.50 9.14
CA VAL A 269 -9.40 10.03 10.21
C VAL A 269 -9.67 11.52 10.38
N THR A 270 -10.18 11.92 11.55
CA THR A 270 -10.57 13.32 11.83
C THR A 270 -9.46 14.14 12.47
N SER A 271 -8.51 13.47 13.14
CA SER A 271 -7.34 14.06 13.79
C SER A 271 -6.13 13.14 13.63
N LEU A 272 -4.95 13.74 13.56
CA LEU A 272 -3.69 13.05 13.36
C LEU A 272 -2.59 13.76 14.15
N ASP A 273 -1.97 13.05 15.10
CA ASP A 273 -0.81 13.54 15.83
C ASP A 273 0.47 13.25 15.05
N LEU A 274 1.16 14.30 14.62
CA LEU A 274 2.43 14.25 13.90
C LEU A 274 3.63 14.74 14.73
N SER A 275 3.43 14.98 16.03
CA SER A 275 4.44 15.56 16.93
C SER A 275 5.69 14.69 17.09
N HIS A 276 5.56 13.37 16.89
CA HIS A 276 6.63 12.39 17.02
C HIS A 276 7.37 12.14 15.69
N ASN A 277 6.88 12.66 14.57
CA ASN A 277 7.42 12.39 13.22
C ASN A 277 8.35 13.52 12.75
N ALA A 278 9.36 13.87 13.55
CA ALA A 278 10.25 15.01 13.30
C ALA A 278 11.07 14.91 11.99
N ARG A 279 11.17 13.72 11.41
CA ARG A 279 11.83 13.45 10.12
C ARG A 279 10.92 13.66 8.90
N LEU A 280 9.64 13.98 9.08
CA LEU A 280 8.71 14.13 7.97
C LEU A 280 9.16 15.23 7.00
N GLU A 281 9.26 14.88 5.71
CA GLU A 281 9.69 15.73 4.59
C GLU A 281 8.51 16.03 3.65
N THR A 282 7.65 15.03 3.42
CA THR A 282 6.45 15.15 2.58
C THR A 282 5.21 14.73 3.33
N MET A 283 4.17 15.57 3.27
CA MET A 283 2.83 15.22 3.69
C MET A 283 1.84 15.43 2.55
N GLY A 284 1.18 14.36 2.13
CA GLY A 284 0.05 14.37 1.22
C GLY A 284 -1.22 13.92 1.94
N CYS A 285 -2.30 14.68 1.84
CA CYS A 285 -3.62 14.17 2.16
C CYS A 285 -4.67 14.67 1.18
N TYR A 286 -5.50 13.78 0.67
CA TYR A 286 -6.49 14.11 -0.34
C TYR A 286 -7.85 13.50 0.02
N GLN A 287 -8.88 14.33 0.03
CA GLN A 287 -10.25 13.93 0.36
C GLN A 287 -10.36 13.13 1.66
N THR A 288 -9.71 13.60 2.73
CA THR A 288 -9.76 13.01 4.07
C THR A 288 -10.78 13.72 4.96
N ALA A 289 -11.09 13.13 6.12
CA ALA A 289 -11.95 13.75 7.13
C ALA A 289 -11.19 14.66 8.13
N LEU A 290 -9.90 14.93 7.90
CA LEU A 290 -9.07 15.75 8.79
C LEU A 290 -9.67 17.15 8.97
N THR A 291 -9.64 17.64 10.21
CA THR A 291 -10.20 18.96 10.57
C THR A 291 -9.12 20.01 10.83
N ALA A 292 -7.92 19.57 11.19
CA ALA A 292 -6.76 20.41 11.46
C ALA A 292 -5.47 19.65 11.14
N LEU A 293 -4.41 20.41 10.85
CA LEU A 293 -3.06 19.89 10.69
C LEU A 293 -2.08 20.76 11.47
N ASP A 294 -1.34 20.16 12.40
CA ASP A 294 -0.25 20.83 13.11
C ASP A 294 1.11 20.21 12.75
N PHE A 295 1.95 21.02 12.13
CA PHE A 295 3.30 20.66 11.69
C PHE A 295 4.40 21.35 12.50
N SER A 296 4.08 21.93 13.66
CA SER A 296 5.03 22.70 14.47
C SER A 296 6.28 21.93 14.91
N HIS A 297 6.21 20.59 14.93
CA HIS A 297 7.30 19.69 15.28
C HIS A 297 8.04 19.11 14.05
N ASN A 298 7.52 19.28 12.84
CA ASN A 298 8.02 18.65 11.62
C ASN A 298 8.95 19.60 10.83
N LYS A 299 10.05 20.00 11.46
CA LYS A 299 10.99 21.03 10.95
C LYS A 299 11.64 20.67 9.60
N ASN A 300 11.60 19.39 9.20
CA ASN A 300 12.15 18.90 7.95
C ASN A 300 11.20 18.98 6.76
N LEU A 301 9.93 19.36 6.97
CA LEU A 301 8.95 19.43 5.88
C LEU A 301 9.41 20.32 4.73
N VAL A 302 9.34 19.76 3.53
CA VAL A 302 9.65 20.40 2.25
C VAL A 302 8.37 20.64 1.45
N LYS A 303 7.43 19.69 1.51
CA LYS A 303 6.17 19.74 0.73
C LYS A 303 4.99 19.31 1.60
N VAL A 304 3.95 20.15 1.58
CA VAL A 304 2.63 19.82 2.12
C VAL A 304 1.61 20.01 1.01
N ASP A 305 0.87 18.95 0.71
CA ASP A 305 -0.27 18.95 -0.19
C ASP A 305 -1.50 18.37 0.52
N CYS A 306 -2.42 19.25 0.92
CA CYS A 306 -3.65 18.90 1.62
C CYS A 306 -4.89 19.46 0.89
N HIS A 307 -4.84 19.51 -0.43
CA HIS A 307 -5.96 20.01 -1.24
C HIS A 307 -7.20 19.11 -1.17
N ASN A 308 -8.36 19.69 -1.50
CA ASN A 308 -9.65 18.99 -1.53
C ASN A 308 -10.04 18.34 -0.20
N ASN A 309 -9.61 18.93 0.92
CA ASN A 309 -10.02 18.53 2.26
C ASN A 309 -11.03 19.55 2.81
N LYS A 310 -12.31 19.32 2.51
CA LYS A 310 -13.42 20.22 2.84
C LYS A 310 -13.63 20.47 4.35
N ASN A 311 -12.98 19.70 5.22
CA ASN A 311 -13.10 19.82 6.67
C ASN A 311 -11.91 20.51 7.35
N ILE A 312 -10.77 20.65 6.65
CA ILE A 312 -9.58 21.29 7.24
C ILE A 312 -9.86 22.78 7.43
N ALA A 313 -9.93 23.22 8.68
CA ALA A 313 -10.19 24.61 9.06
C ALA A 313 -8.94 25.33 9.58
N SER A 314 -7.90 24.59 9.96
CA SER A 314 -6.64 25.16 10.45
C SER A 314 -5.42 24.35 10.02
N ILE A 315 -4.36 25.08 9.65
CA ILE A 315 -3.06 24.51 9.30
C ILE A 315 -1.98 25.32 10.02
N ASN A 316 -1.15 24.67 10.82
CA ASN A 316 -0.01 25.28 11.50
C ASN A 316 1.30 24.78 10.89
N VAL A 317 1.99 25.66 10.17
CA VAL A 317 3.31 25.41 9.55
C VAL A 317 4.44 26.18 10.22
N LYS A 318 4.21 26.66 11.46
CA LYS A 318 5.20 27.43 12.21
C LYS A 318 6.47 26.60 12.41
N GLY A 319 7.62 27.18 12.08
CA GLY A 319 8.91 26.51 12.25
C GLY A 319 9.32 25.55 11.13
N CYS A 320 8.45 25.27 10.14
CA CYS A 320 8.78 24.50 8.95
C CYS A 320 9.64 25.34 7.97
N LYS A 321 10.88 25.68 8.36
CA LYS A 321 11.76 26.60 7.63
C LYS A 321 12.16 26.08 6.24
N LYS A 322 12.23 24.76 6.07
CA LYS A 322 12.55 24.08 4.80
C LYS A 322 11.37 23.98 3.82
N LEU A 323 10.17 24.40 4.23
CA LEU A 323 8.95 24.25 3.43
C LEU A 323 9.04 25.06 2.13
N ARG A 324 9.00 24.37 0.99
CA ARG A 324 9.10 24.97 -0.35
C ARG A 324 7.75 25.01 -1.07
N SER A 325 6.85 24.08 -0.78
CA SER A 325 5.54 23.99 -1.41
C SER A 325 4.46 23.77 -0.36
N LEU A 326 3.47 24.65 -0.33
CA LEU A 326 2.29 24.53 0.51
C LEU A 326 1.04 24.65 -0.35
N ARG A 327 0.26 23.57 -0.41
CA ARG A 327 -0.99 23.49 -1.15
C ARG A 327 -2.12 23.08 -0.20
N PHE A 328 -3.16 23.91 -0.11
CA PHE A 328 -4.35 23.68 0.72
C PHE A 328 -5.63 24.24 0.08
N ASP A 329 -5.69 24.24 -1.25
CA ASP A 329 -6.90 24.63 -1.97
C ASP A 329 -8.10 23.75 -1.63
N ASN A 330 -9.30 24.33 -1.75
CA ASN A 330 -10.56 23.64 -1.44
C ASN A 330 -10.62 23.15 0.01
N THR A 331 -10.25 24.02 0.95
CA THR A 331 -10.31 23.80 2.41
C THR A 331 -11.09 24.93 3.10
N LYS A 332 -11.39 24.78 4.39
CA LYS A 332 -12.08 25.78 5.22
C LYS A 332 -11.12 26.72 5.97
N VAL A 333 -9.86 26.80 5.55
CA VAL A 333 -8.83 27.59 6.25
C VAL A 333 -9.13 29.09 6.15
N LYS A 334 -9.42 29.72 7.29
CA LYS A 334 -9.74 31.17 7.38
C LYS A 334 -8.52 32.06 7.62
N LYS A 335 -7.44 31.50 8.16
CA LYS A 335 -6.19 32.21 8.49
C LYS A 335 -5.00 31.28 8.30
N ILE A 336 -3.91 31.81 7.78
CA ILE A 336 -2.65 31.09 7.63
C ILE A 336 -1.48 32.01 8.04
N ASN A 337 -0.49 31.45 8.73
CA ASN A 337 0.74 32.15 9.08
C ASN A 337 1.95 31.47 8.42
N VAL A 338 2.47 32.10 7.37
CA VAL A 338 3.63 31.62 6.61
C VAL A 338 4.93 32.39 6.89
N LYS A 339 4.95 33.24 7.92
CA LYS A 339 6.07 34.17 8.19
C LYS A 339 7.41 33.46 8.46
N THR A 340 7.37 32.23 8.96
CA THR A 340 8.56 31.44 9.28
C THR A 340 9.04 30.56 8.12
N ASN A 341 8.25 30.42 7.05
CA ASN A 341 8.52 29.54 5.92
C ASN A 341 9.31 30.31 4.85
N THR A 342 10.51 30.78 5.19
CA THR A 342 11.31 31.70 4.36
C THR A 342 11.78 31.07 3.03
N ASP A 343 11.81 29.73 2.95
CA ASP A 343 12.13 28.99 1.73
C ASP A 343 10.93 28.71 0.83
N LEU A 344 9.72 29.17 1.20
CA LEU A 344 8.49 28.92 0.44
C LEU A 344 8.59 29.47 -0.99
N ARG A 345 8.36 28.60 -1.97
CA ARG A 345 8.43 28.88 -3.42
C ARG A 345 7.06 28.84 -4.08
N ASN A 346 6.21 27.91 -3.66
CA ASN A 346 4.87 27.72 -4.22
C ASN A 346 3.83 27.75 -3.09
N LEU A 347 2.85 28.63 -3.23
CA LEU A 347 1.71 28.72 -2.32
C LEU A 347 0.41 28.64 -3.13
N ARG A 348 -0.42 27.64 -2.81
CA ARG A 348 -1.74 27.43 -3.40
C ARG A 348 -2.79 27.37 -2.30
N CYS A 349 -3.67 28.34 -2.29
CA CYS A 349 -4.72 28.51 -1.28
C CYS A 349 -6.05 28.91 -1.89
N GLU A 350 -6.27 28.57 -3.16
CA GLU A 350 -7.50 28.89 -3.87
C GLU A 350 -8.73 28.18 -3.29
N ASN A 351 -9.91 28.77 -3.48
CA ASN A 351 -11.16 28.23 -2.95
C ASN A 351 -11.10 28.04 -1.43
N THR A 352 -10.69 29.08 -0.70
CA THR A 352 -10.64 29.10 0.77
C THR A 352 -11.25 30.40 1.32
N PRO A 353 -11.82 30.38 2.55
CA PRO A 353 -12.38 31.58 3.17
C PRO A 353 -11.30 32.54 3.74
N LEU A 354 -10.08 32.55 3.17
CA LEU A 354 -9.00 33.43 3.57
C LEU A 354 -9.37 34.90 3.28
N THR A 355 -9.21 35.78 4.27
CA THR A 355 -9.45 37.23 4.11
C THR A 355 -8.17 38.07 4.15
N LYS A 356 -7.06 37.49 4.61
CA LYS A 356 -5.76 38.15 4.74
C LYS A 356 -4.65 37.16 4.43
N LEU A 357 -3.62 37.62 3.72
CA LEU A 357 -2.42 36.85 3.43
C LEU A 357 -1.18 37.75 3.55
N ASP A 358 -0.27 37.40 4.46
CA ASP A 358 1.01 38.10 4.64
C ASP A 358 2.18 37.23 4.16
N VAL A 359 2.72 37.59 2.99
CA VAL A 359 3.84 36.90 2.33
C VAL A 359 5.15 37.70 2.36
N LYS A 360 5.25 38.75 3.19
CA LYS A 360 6.40 39.68 3.21
C LYS A 360 7.74 39.02 3.52
N LYS A 361 7.73 37.89 4.24
CA LYS A 361 8.93 37.13 4.63
C LYS A 361 9.26 35.99 3.66
N ASN A 362 8.37 35.65 2.74
CA ASN A 362 8.55 34.58 1.75
C ASN A 362 9.26 35.13 0.50
N THR A 363 10.47 35.66 0.66
CA THR A 363 11.23 36.33 -0.42
C THR A 363 11.61 35.38 -1.57
N ASN A 364 11.56 34.07 -1.32
CA ASN A 364 11.77 33.01 -2.30
C ASN A 364 10.53 32.61 -3.11
N LEU A 365 9.35 33.21 -2.85
CA LEU A 365 8.09 32.88 -3.50
C LEU A 365 8.19 33.11 -5.02
N GLN A 366 7.80 32.10 -5.80
CA GLN A 366 7.85 32.05 -7.26
C GLN A 366 6.47 31.94 -7.89
N SER A 367 5.56 31.21 -7.24
CA SER A 367 4.17 31.04 -7.68
C SER A 367 3.22 31.23 -6.51
N LEU A 368 2.20 32.08 -6.70
CA LEU A 368 1.10 32.27 -5.77
C LEU A 368 -0.22 32.07 -6.51
N ARG A 369 -1.06 31.18 -5.98
CA ARG A 369 -2.44 31.01 -6.39
C ARG A 369 -3.36 31.21 -5.17
N CYS A 370 -4.24 32.19 -5.27
CA CYS A 370 -5.18 32.57 -4.21
C CYS A 370 -6.53 33.04 -4.78
N ASP A 371 -6.93 32.48 -5.92
CA ASP A 371 -8.24 32.72 -6.51
C ASP A 371 -9.39 32.23 -5.64
N ASN A 372 -10.55 32.86 -5.81
CA ASN A 372 -11.75 32.59 -5.02
C ASN A 372 -11.46 32.65 -3.50
N THR A 373 -10.98 33.81 -3.06
CA THR A 373 -10.70 34.10 -1.64
C THR A 373 -11.20 35.50 -1.26
N GLY A 374 -11.43 35.74 0.03
CA GLY A 374 -11.84 37.05 0.54
C GLY A 374 -10.69 38.08 0.69
N ILE A 375 -9.51 37.85 0.12
CA ILE A 375 -8.33 38.71 0.30
C ILE A 375 -8.57 40.09 -0.32
N SER A 376 -8.42 41.16 0.46
CA SER A 376 -8.64 42.54 -0.03
C SER A 376 -7.36 43.36 -0.25
N LYS A 377 -6.24 42.94 0.35
CA LYS A 377 -4.93 43.60 0.20
C LYS A 377 -3.83 42.55 0.14
N LEU A 378 -2.97 42.65 -0.88
CA LEU A 378 -1.84 41.76 -1.07
C LEU A 378 -0.57 42.59 -1.28
N ASN A 379 0.39 42.48 -0.36
CA ASN A 379 1.67 43.19 -0.44
C ASN A 379 2.77 42.26 -0.98
N LEU A 380 3.24 42.55 -2.19
CA LEU A 380 4.24 41.75 -2.90
C LEU A 380 5.61 42.44 -3.04
N LYS A 381 5.85 43.56 -2.34
CA LYS A 381 7.08 44.38 -2.47
C LYS A 381 8.38 43.59 -2.26
N ASN A 382 8.33 42.55 -1.42
CA ASN A 382 9.49 41.73 -1.07
C ASN A 382 9.61 40.44 -1.89
N ASN A 383 8.59 40.08 -2.67
CA ASN A 383 8.52 38.82 -3.40
C ASN A 383 9.19 38.95 -4.78
N LYS A 384 10.47 39.35 -4.78
CA LYS A 384 11.25 39.67 -5.99
C LYS A 384 11.47 38.50 -6.95
N LYS A 385 11.19 37.26 -6.52
CA LYS A 385 11.28 36.05 -7.33
C LYS A 385 9.92 35.60 -7.90
N LEU A 386 8.83 36.29 -7.59
CA LEU A 386 7.48 35.91 -8.01
C LEU A 386 7.36 36.03 -9.53
N LYS A 387 7.03 34.91 -10.19
CA LYS A 387 6.91 34.76 -11.65
C LYS A 387 5.49 34.48 -12.10
N LYS A 388 4.63 33.93 -11.22
CA LYS A 388 3.23 33.62 -11.53
C LYS A 388 2.33 34.06 -10.37
N LEU A 389 1.25 34.75 -10.69
CA LEU A 389 0.19 35.10 -9.76
C LEU A 389 -1.18 34.80 -10.39
N VAL A 390 -2.00 34.05 -9.66
CA VAL A 390 -3.40 33.78 -10.02
C VAL A 390 -4.25 34.20 -8.83
N CYS A 391 -5.04 35.26 -9.00
CA CYS A 391 -5.92 35.83 -8.00
C CYS A 391 -7.25 36.43 -8.54
N PRO A 392 -7.92 35.84 -9.55
CA PRO A 392 -9.32 36.19 -9.82
C PRO A 392 -10.24 35.83 -8.64
N GLU A 393 -11.43 36.41 -8.61
CA GLU A 393 -12.43 36.23 -7.57
C GLU A 393 -11.87 36.55 -6.18
N THR A 394 -11.19 37.70 -6.08
CA THR A 394 -10.73 38.26 -4.80
C THR A 394 -11.35 39.63 -4.53
N ASN A 395 -11.08 40.20 -3.36
CA ASN A 395 -11.49 41.57 -3.03
C ASN A 395 -10.36 42.60 -3.27
N ILE A 396 -9.31 42.22 -4.03
CA ILE A 396 -8.15 43.06 -4.31
C ILE A 396 -8.56 44.13 -5.32
N ARG A 397 -8.29 45.41 -5.05
CA ARG A 397 -8.57 46.51 -6.00
C ARG A 397 -7.31 47.09 -6.65
N LYS A 398 -6.16 46.90 -6.01
CA LYS A 398 -4.88 47.45 -6.45
C LYS A 398 -3.77 46.45 -6.20
N LEU A 399 -2.94 46.24 -7.21
CA LEU A 399 -1.83 45.30 -7.18
C LEU A 399 -0.54 45.96 -7.65
N ASP A 400 0.45 46.04 -6.76
CA ASP A 400 1.79 46.53 -7.09
C ASP A 400 2.73 45.36 -7.40
N LEU A 401 3.03 45.19 -8.68
CA LEU A 401 3.93 44.17 -9.23
C LEU A 401 5.32 44.72 -9.57
N SER A 402 5.59 46.01 -9.31
CA SER A 402 6.82 46.71 -9.71
C SER A 402 8.12 46.11 -9.16
N LYS A 403 8.02 45.27 -8.12
CA LYS A 403 9.16 44.56 -7.52
C LYS A 403 9.18 43.06 -7.82
N THR A 404 8.26 42.54 -8.63
CA THR A 404 8.16 41.11 -8.99
C THR A 404 8.81 40.81 -10.34
N LYS A 405 8.85 39.54 -10.76
CA LYS A 405 9.26 39.12 -12.12
C LYS A 405 8.09 38.98 -13.09
N ILE A 406 6.87 39.37 -12.69
CA ILE A 406 5.69 39.33 -13.54
C ILE A 406 5.75 40.53 -14.48
N LYS A 407 6.04 40.26 -15.76
CA LYS A 407 6.17 41.27 -16.83
C LYS A 407 5.22 41.07 -18.00
N LYS A 408 4.52 39.93 -18.04
CA LYS A 408 3.66 39.53 -19.17
C LYS A 408 2.26 39.21 -18.65
N PRO A 409 1.20 39.51 -19.42
CA PRO A 409 -0.17 39.12 -19.08
C PRO A 409 -0.33 37.61 -18.82
N SER A 410 0.37 36.74 -19.56
CA SER A 410 0.29 35.28 -19.36
C SER A 410 0.81 34.76 -18.00
N ALA A 411 1.45 35.63 -17.21
CA ALA A 411 1.96 35.33 -15.88
C ALA A 411 1.08 35.89 -14.74
N LEU A 412 0.01 36.61 -15.09
CA LEU A 412 -0.95 37.22 -14.17
C LEU A 412 -2.38 36.87 -14.59
N GLU A 413 -3.13 36.25 -13.70
CA GLU A 413 -4.59 36.14 -13.79
C GLU A 413 -5.18 36.90 -12.61
N CYS A 414 -5.98 37.95 -12.86
CA CYS A 414 -6.68 38.74 -11.83
C CYS A 414 -7.99 39.29 -12.40
N ASP A 415 -8.87 39.79 -11.51
CA ASP A 415 -10.14 40.39 -11.91
C ASP A 415 -9.92 41.63 -12.82
N PRO A 416 -10.80 41.89 -13.80
CA PRO A 416 -10.60 42.93 -14.82
C PRO A 416 -10.60 44.36 -14.26
N ASP A 417 -11.18 44.58 -13.08
CA ASP A 417 -11.24 45.88 -12.40
C ASP A 417 -10.02 46.17 -11.50
N VAL A 418 -9.09 45.23 -11.38
CA VAL A 418 -7.87 45.41 -10.57
C VAL A 418 -6.92 46.39 -11.25
N THR A 419 -6.59 47.49 -10.57
CA THR A 419 -5.53 48.40 -11.02
C THR A 419 -4.15 47.78 -10.77
N VAL A 420 -3.43 47.44 -11.83
CA VAL A 420 -2.10 46.81 -11.76
C VAL A 420 -0.98 47.81 -12.05
N ILE A 421 0.03 47.86 -11.18
CA ILE A 421 1.25 48.66 -11.38
C ILE A 421 2.40 47.73 -11.72
N TYR A 422 2.98 47.89 -12.90
CA TYR A 422 4.19 47.17 -13.32
C TYR A 422 5.46 47.98 -13.05
N ALA A 423 6.62 47.34 -13.16
CA ALA A 423 7.89 48.05 -13.16
C ALA A 423 7.97 48.91 -14.43
N LYS A 424 8.52 50.14 -14.30
CA LYS A 424 8.94 50.92 -15.47
C LYS A 424 10.09 50.23 -16.19
#